data_AF-A0A5P9BIT9-F1
#
_entry.id   AF-A0A5P9BIT9-F1
#
_cell.length_a   1.000
_cell.length_b   1.000
_cell.length_c   1.000
_cell.angle_alpha   90.00
_cell.angle_beta   90.00
_cell.angle_gamma   90.00
#
_symmetry.space_group_name_H-M   'P 1'
#
loop_
_entity.id
_entity.type
_entity.pdbx_description
1 polymer ?
#
loop_
_entity_poly.entity_id
_entity_poly.type
_entity_poly.pdbx_seq_one_letter_code
_entity_poly.pdbx_strand_id
1 'polypeptide(L)'
;MITWKDWKQKYKDEIWHIAGFEEAFVDNILSRLPVIEPKDVIPQFKFYDDQGKTRYIDFLIANEAKGYMLPIELDGLAKDQNHKDWGDFLKRQNALVTKFGIVLRFTNKQMFNDSHDVINKIQQTLSLQHERTLRNASNKSVDQRPNFERKPGVPAPEDTDNVAATSKNKSIILVAALVLIAFFSVLLAQSNVTPNKESIAIKPKSDIQAESIDNWEEVPEVEIQLELGGFHSEKPPITTSEARYHVGSQRTTCGVLIQVSNFSKGTYLNFDQPFPKTRFTGVIWDSDKETVSLSHSSLMNLVGKTVCVNGEISTYNNRQQTIITQPNQLKFN
;
A
#
# COMPACT_ATOMS: atom_id res chain seq x y z
N MET A 1 -2.29 -29.86 21.45
CA MET A 1 -2.17 -28.83 20.39
C MET A 1 -1.09 -29.27 19.44
N ILE A 2 -1.28 -29.13 18.13
CA ILE A 2 -0.25 -29.43 17.12
C ILE A 2 0.88 -28.41 17.31
N THR A 3 2.14 -28.88 17.39
CA THR A 3 3.30 -27.99 17.44
C THR A 3 3.78 -27.63 16.04
N TRP A 4 4.59 -26.57 15.89
CA TRP A 4 5.24 -26.25 14.61
C TRP A 4 6.15 -27.38 14.11
N LYS A 5 6.73 -28.17 15.02
CA LYS A 5 7.49 -29.36 14.67
C LYS A 5 6.60 -30.44 14.04
N ASP A 6 5.45 -30.72 14.65
CA ASP A 6 4.47 -31.68 14.11
C ASP A 6 3.92 -31.19 12.76
N TRP A 7 3.69 -29.89 12.63
CA TRP A 7 3.25 -29.26 11.38
C TRP A 7 4.28 -29.44 10.27
N LYS A 8 5.57 -29.14 10.52
CA LYS A 8 6.64 -29.34 9.53
C LYS A 8 6.82 -30.81 9.17
N GLN A 9 6.65 -31.72 10.14
CA GLN A 9 6.72 -33.15 9.86
C GLN A 9 5.55 -33.62 8.98
N LYS A 10 4.34 -33.08 9.21
CA LYS A 10 3.14 -33.39 8.43
C LYS A 10 3.26 -32.89 6.99
N TYR A 11 3.74 -31.66 6.81
CA TYR A 11 3.82 -30.98 5.50
C TYR A 11 5.22 -30.99 4.89
N LYS A 12 6.04 -31.97 5.28
CA LYS A 12 7.46 -32.02 4.91
C LYS A 12 7.66 -32.01 3.40
N ASP A 13 6.81 -32.73 2.67
CA ASP A 13 6.93 -32.87 1.22
C ASP A 13 6.44 -31.60 0.50
N GLU A 14 5.44 -30.91 1.04
CA GLU A 14 4.88 -29.68 0.48
C GLU A 14 5.77 -28.46 0.68
N ILE A 15 6.56 -28.41 1.76
CA ILE A 15 7.51 -27.30 2.02
C ILE A 15 8.94 -27.63 1.62
N TRP A 16 9.14 -28.80 0.99
CA TRP A 16 10.47 -29.25 0.60
C TRP A 16 10.98 -28.40 -0.57
N HIS A 17 12.08 -27.71 -0.33
CA HIS A 17 12.79 -26.97 -1.37
C HIS A 17 14.31 -27.17 -1.19
N ILE A 18 15.07 -27.27 -2.28
CA ILE A 18 16.53 -27.46 -2.24
C ILE A 18 17.27 -26.36 -1.45
N ALA A 19 16.66 -25.18 -1.38
CA ALA A 19 17.19 -24.02 -0.67
C ALA A 19 16.62 -23.81 0.75
N GLY A 20 15.63 -24.62 1.18
CA GLY A 20 15.08 -24.59 2.54
C GLY A 20 14.36 -23.30 2.95
N PHE A 21 13.95 -22.45 1.99
CA PHE A 21 13.38 -21.14 2.32
C PHE A 21 12.00 -21.21 2.97
N GLU A 22 11.14 -22.13 2.55
CA GLU A 22 9.82 -22.31 3.15
C GLU A 22 9.91 -22.82 4.59
N GLU A 23 10.78 -23.80 4.85
CA GLU A 23 11.07 -24.25 6.22
C GLU A 23 11.63 -23.12 7.10
N ALA A 24 12.58 -22.35 6.57
CA ALA A 24 13.15 -21.21 7.28
C ALA A 24 12.10 -20.11 7.55
N PHE A 25 11.13 -19.92 6.66
CA PHE A 25 10.04 -18.96 6.87
C PHE A 25 9.13 -19.41 8.01
N VAL A 26 8.84 -20.70 8.11
CA VAL A 26 8.08 -21.26 9.25
C VAL A 26 8.82 -21.00 10.56
N ASP A 27 10.12 -21.29 10.62
CA ASP A 27 10.91 -21.18 11.84
C ASP A 27 11.16 -19.72 12.26
N ASN A 28 11.45 -18.83 11.31
CA ASN A 28 11.84 -17.45 11.62
C ASN A 28 10.66 -16.49 11.71
N ILE A 29 9.55 -16.78 11.05
CA ILE A 29 8.41 -15.87 10.92
C ILE A 29 7.14 -16.48 11.52
N LEU A 30 6.60 -17.54 10.92
CA LEU A 30 5.26 -18.04 11.27
C LEU A 30 5.20 -18.54 12.72
N SER A 31 6.26 -19.21 13.18
CA SER A 31 6.33 -19.72 14.56
C SER A 31 6.37 -18.64 15.64
N ARG A 32 6.71 -17.40 15.25
CA ARG A 32 6.84 -16.24 16.15
C ARG A 32 5.61 -15.35 16.18
N LEU A 33 4.58 -15.66 15.39
CA LEU A 33 3.31 -14.94 15.38
C LEU A 33 2.40 -15.48 16.49
N PRO A 34 2.20 -14.76 17.62
CA PRO A 34 1.40 -15.25 18.74
C PRO A 34 -0.11 -15.34 18.42
N VAL A 35 -0.55 -14.74 17.31
CA VAL A 35 -1.96 -14.63 16.92
C VAL A 35 -2.45 -15.81 16.06
N ILE A 36 -1.53 -16.66 15.58
CA ILE A 36 -1.86 -17.85 14.79
C ILE A 36 -1.39 -19.12 15.49
N GLU A 37 -2.05 -20.22 15.17
CA GLU A 37 -1.63 -21.57 15.53
C GLU A 37 -1.21 -22.33 14.27
N PRO A 38 -0.43 -23.43 14.37
CA PRO A 38 -0.04 -24.21 13.20
C PRO A 38 -1.23 -24.68 12.34
N LYS A 39 -2.38 -24.97 12.97
CA LYS A 39 -3.61 -25.38 12.26
C LYS A 39 -4.20 -24.27 11.38
N ASP A 40 -3.83 -23.02 11.61
CA ASP A 40 -4.29 -21.87 10.83
C ASP A 40 -3.49 -21.70 9.53
N VAL A 41 -2.40 -22.47 9.33
CA VAL A 41 -1.51 -22.34 8.18
C VAL A 41 -1.62 -23.55 7.25
N ILE A 42 -1.85 -23.27 5.98
CA ILE A 42 -1.92 -24.25 4.90
C ILE A 42 -0.78 -23.96 3.92
N PRO A 43 0.20 -24.85 3.74
CA PRO A 43 1.26 -24.67 2.75
C PRO A 43 0.78 -25.05 1.35
N GLN A 44 1.44 -24.50 0.32
CA GLN A 44 1.19 -24.83 -1.10
C GLN A 44 -0.31 -24.86 -1.44
N PHE A 45 -1.05 -23.84 -0.99
CA PHE A 45 -2.49 -23.80 -1.13
C PHE A 45 -2.88 -23.72 -2.60
N LYS A 46 -3.55 -24.77 -3.07
CA LYS A 46 -4.02 -24.87 -4.45
C LYS A 46 -5.25 -23.98 -4.67
N PHE A 47 -5.20 -23.17 -5.72
CA PHE A 47 -6.37 -22.47 -6.24
C PHE A 47 -6.37 -22.47 -7.77
N TYR A 48 -7.49 -22.04 -8.35
CA TYR A 48 -7.67 -21.89 -9.78
C TYR A 48 -7.76 -20.41 -10.11
N ASP A 49 -7.05 -19.98 -11.15
CA ASP A 49 -7.19 -18.64 -11.70
C ASP A 49 -8.45 -18.51 -12.57
N ASP A 50 -8.66 -17.31 -13.12
CA ASP A 50 -9.83 -16.98 -13.93
C ASP A 50 -9.94 -17.81 -15.22
N GLN A 51 -8.84 -18.48 -15.63
CA GLN A 51 -8.78 -19.37 -16.79
C GLN A 51 -8.89 -20.86 -16.40
N GLY A 52 -9.10 -21.17 -15.12
CA GLY A 52 -9.14 -22.54 -14.60
C GLY A 52 -7.76 -23.20 -14.48
N LYS A 53 -6.66 -22.46 -14.69
CA LYS A 53 -5.30 -22.99 -14.52
C LYS A 53 -4.98 -23.10 -13.03
N THR A 54 -4.35 -24.22 -12.68
CA THR A 54 -3.94 -24.49 -11.30
C THR A 54 -2.78 -23.60 -10.89
N ARG A 55 -2.93 -22.94 -9.74
CA ARG A 55 -1.94 -22.08 -9.08
C ARG A 55 -1.76 -22.54 -7.64
N TYR A 56 -0.63 -22.18 -7.04
CA TYR A 56 -0.27 -22.56 -5.67
C TYR A 56 0.23 -21.34 -4.92
N ILE A 57 -0.16 -21.18 -3.66
CA ILE A 57 0.31 -20.11 -2.78
C ILE A 57 1.22 -20.76 -1.75
N ASP A 58 2.42 -20.22 -1.53
CA ASP A 58 3.39 -20.85 -0.62
C ASP A 58 2.81 -21.05 0.79
N PHE A 59 2.15 -20.04 1.35
CA PHE A 59 1.42 -20.15 2.61
C PHE A 59 0.08 -19.40 2.58
N LEU A 60 -0.99 -20.05 3.05
CA LEU A 60 -2.26 -19.40 3.36
C LEU A 60 -2.52 -19.46 4.86
N ILE A 61 -2.66 -18.29 5.50
CA ILE A 61 -3.18 -18.19 6.86
C ILE A 61 -4.71 -18.08 6.77
N ALA A 62 -5.43 -19.12 7.18
CA ALA A 62 -6.89 -19.19 7.12
C ALA A 62 -7.48 -19.61 8.47
N ASN A 63 -8.37 -18.77 9.00
CA ASN A 63 -9.14 -19.08 10.20
C ASN A 63 -10.44 -18.25 10.19
N GLU A 64 -11.57 -18.93 9.97
CA GLU A 64 -12.87 -18.28 9.84
C GLU A 64 -13.29 -17.55 11.13
N ALA A 65 -13.10 -18.17 12.29
CA ALA A 65 -13.48 -17.58 13.59
C ALA A 65 -12.68 -16.30 13.90
N LYS A 66 -11.41 -16.25 13.47
CA LYS A 66 -10.55 -15.06 13.58
C LYS A 66 -10.74 -14.08 12.42
N GLY A 67 -11.45 -14.48 11.35
CA GLY A 67 -11.62 -13.69 10.13
C GLY A 67 -10.37 -13.59 9.27
N TYR A 68 -9.45 -14.57 9.36
CA TYR A 68 -8.19 -14.59 8.63
C TYR A 68 -8.35 -15.29 7.27
N MET A 69 -7.82 -14.65 6.23
CA MET A 69 -7.68 -15.22 4.89
C MET A 69 -6.53 -14.50 4.18
N LEU A 70 -5.30 -14.85 4.52
CA LEU A 70 -4.10 -14.12 4.10
C LEU A 70 -3.13 -15.01 3.34
N PRO A 71 -3.10 -14.89 1.99
CA PRO A 71 -2.04 -15.44 1.16
C PRO A 71 -0.68 -14.78 1.40
N ILE A 72 0.38 -15.58 1.44
CA ILE A 72 1.77 -15.17 1.53
C ILE A 72 2.59 -15.93 0.48
N GLU A 73 3.33 -15.19 -0.35
CA GLU A 73 4.22 -15.74 -1.39
C GLU A 73 5.69 -15.38 -1.07
N LEU A 74 6.60 -16.33 -1.31
CA LEU A 74 8.04 -16.17 -1.19
C LEU A 74 8.67 -16.00 -2.58
N ASP A 75 9.04 -14.76 -2.89
CA ASP A 75 9.51 -14.35 -4.21
C ASP A 75 11.06 -14.25 -4.23
N GLY A 76 11.73 -15.18 -4.92
CA GLY A 76 13.17 -15.15 -5.12
C GLY A 76 13.57 -14.37 -6.39
N LEU A 77 14.69 -13.62 -6.32
CA LEU A 77 15.25 -12.84 -7.45
C LEU A 77 15.50 -13.64 -8.73
N ALA A 78 15.65 -14.97 -8.63
CA ALA A 78 15.96 -15.84 -9.77
C ALA A 78 14.75 -16.15 -10.68
N LYS A 79 13.52 -15.82 -10.27
CA LYS A 79 12.30 -16.14 -11.03
C LYS A 79 12.02 -15.19 -12.21
N ASP A 80 12.79 -14.11 -12.36
CA ASP A 80 12.45 -12.98 -13.26
C ASP A 80 13.41 -12.79 -14.46
N GLN A 81 14.23 -13.79 -14.79
CA GLN A 81 15.28 -13.62 -15.81
C GLN A 81 14.84 -13.88 -17.25
N ASN A 82 13.64 -14.43 -17.48
CA ASN A 82 13.14 -14.72 -18.82
C ASN A 82 11.74 -14.12 -19.00
N HIS A 83 11.65 -13.03 -19.77
CA HIS A 83 10.40 -12.33 -20.14
C HIS A 83 9.30 -13.24 -20.74
N LYS A 84 9.61 -14.50 -21.10
CA LYS A 84 8.66 -15.47 -21.67
C LYS A 84 7.48 -15.82 -20.75
N ASP A 85 7.63 -15.70 -19.44
CA ASP A 85 6.59 -16.08 -18.47
C ASP A 85 5.91 -14.88 -17.79
N TRP A 86 6.22 -13.65 -18.24
CA TRP A 86 5.72 -12.41 -17.62
C TRP A 86 4.19 -12.28 -17.69
N GLY A 87 3.59 -12.60 -18.84
CA GLY A 87 2.13 -12.57 -19.01
C GLY A 87 1.40 -13.56 -18.08
N ASP A 88 1.94 -14.78 -17.92
CA ASP A 88 1.38 -15.78 -16.99
C ASP A 88 1.55 -15.36 -15.53
N PHE A 89 2.69 -14.75 -15.20
CA PHE A 89 2.91 -14.14 -13.89
C PHE A 89 1.85 -13.09 -13.59
N LEU A 90 1.63 -12.11 -14.48
CA LEU A 90 0.62 -11.07 -14.29
C LEU A 90 -0.80 -11.64 -14.12
N LYS A 91 -1.18 -12.65 -14.91
CA LYS A 91 -2.46 -13.36 -14.74
C LYS A 91 -2.59 -13.97 -13.35
N ARG A 92 -1.53 -14.63 -12.86
CA ARG A 92 -1.46 -15.16 -11.49
C ARG A 92 -1.58 -14.05 -10.45
N GLN A 93 -0.90 -12.91 -10.63
CA GLN A 93 -0.97 -11.77 -9.70
C GLN A 93 -2.41 -11.27 -9.54
N ASN A 94 -3.10 -11.07 -10.67
CA ASN A 94 -4.47 -10.57 -10.66
C ASN A 94 -5.42 -11.58 -10.03
N ALA A 95 -5.31 -12.87 -10.37
CA ALA A 95 -6.16 -13.91 -9.79
C ALA A 95 -6.03 -13.99 -8.25
N LEU A 96 -4.83 -13.80 -7.70
CA LEU A 96 -4.61 -13.75 -6.25
C LEU A 96 -5.34 -12.57 -5.61
N VAL A 97 -5.17 -11.37 -6.17
CA VAL A 97 -5.79 -10.15 -5.62
C VAL A 97 -7.30 -10.20 -5.75
N THR A 98 -7.84 -10.65 -6.89
CA THR A 98 -9.29 -10.79 -7.10
C THR A 98 -9.91 -11.75 -6.11
N LYS A 99 -9.25 -12.89 -5.84
CA LYS A 99 -9.82 -13.94 -5.00
C LYS A 99 -9.69 -13.69 -3.50
N PHE A 100 -8.57 -13.11 -3.07
CA PHE A 100 -8.24 -13.00 -1.64
C PHE A 100 -8.17 -11.55 -1.14
N GLY A 101 -8.18 -10.56 -2.04
CA GLY A 101 -8.01 -9.16 -1.73
C GLY A 101 -6.57 -8.83 -1.37
N ILE A 102 -6.22 -8.97 -0.09
CA ILE A 102 -4.88 -8.64 0.40
C ILE A 102 -3.97 -9.86 0.25
N VAL A 103 -2.84 -9.69 -0.44
CA VAL A 103 -1.79 -10.69 -0.63
C VAL A 103 -0.48 -10.08 -0.15
N LEU A 104 0.29 -10.82 0.65
CA LEU A 104 1.63 -10.39 1.07
C LEU A 104 2.69 -11.18 0.30
N ARG A 105 3.80 -10.49 0.00
CA ARG A 105 4.91 -11.05 -0.75
C ARG A 105 6.20 -10.64 -0.07
N PHE A 106 7.09 -11.61 0.12
CA PHE A 106 8.37 -11.37 0.76
C PHE A 106 9.46 -12.00 -0.07
N THR A 107 10.59 -11.31 -0.16
CA THR A 107 11.80 -11.93 -0.70
C THR A 107 12.41 -12.88 0.31
N ASN A 108 13.12 -13.90 -0.19
CA ASN A 108 13.84 -14.84 0.66
C ASN A 108 14.84 -14.14 1.60
N LYS A 109 15.36 -12.95 1.25
CA LYS A 109 16.30 -12.19 2.09
C LYS A 109 15.60 -11.48 3.26
N GLN A 110 14.37 -11.00 3.08
CA GLN A 110 13.64 -10.25 4.09
C GLN A 110 13.36 -11.08 5.34
N MET A 111 13.10 -12.38 5.22
CA MET A 111 12.87 -13.21 6.42
C MET A 111 14.12 -13.38 7.29
N PHE A 112 15.33 -13.20 6.73
CA PHE A 112 16.57 -13.27 7.50
C PHE A 112 17.01 -11.90 8.02
N ASN A 113 16.94 -10.88 7.17
CA ASN A 113 17.47 -9.56 7.49
C ASN A 113 16.47 -8.66 8.23
N ASP A 114 15.18 -8.82 7.91
CA ASP A 114 14.10 -7.91 8.31
C ASP A 114 12.93 -8.68 8.96
N SER A 115 13.23 -9.78 9.66
CA SER A 115 12.22 -10.70 10.22
C SER A 115 11.16 -9.99 11.09
N HIS A 116 11.57 -8.95 11.83
CA HIS A 116 10.66 -8.17 12.66
C HIS A 116 9.63 -7.40 11.81
N ASP A 117 10.05 -6.79 10.71
CA ASP A 117 9.17 -6.03 9.82
C ASP A 117 8.19 -6.96 9.09
N VAL A 118 8.67 -8.15 8.68
CA VAL A 118 7.82 -9.20 8.09
C VAL A 118 6.74 -9.64 9.09
N ILE A 119 7.13 -9.95 10.33
CA ILE A 119 6.20 -10.34 11.40
C ILE A 119 5.17 -9.24 11.66
N ASN A 120 5.64 -8.00 11.85
CA ASN A 120 4.77 -6.85 12.10
C ASN A 120 3.76 -6.65 10.96
N LYS A 121 4.22 -6.76 9.71
CA LYS A 121 3.35 -6.60 8.53
C LYS A 121 2.27 -7.68 8.48
N ILE A 122 2.61 -8.93 8.77
CA ILE A 122 1.63 -10.03 8.83
C ILE A 122 0.62 -9.76 9.96
N GLN A 123 1.08 -9.43 11.17
CA GLN A 123 0.19 -9.15 12.31
C GLN A 123 -0.77 -7.98 12.05
N GLN A 124 -0.27 -6.88 11.49
CA GLN A 124 -1.09 -5.73 11.12
C GLN A 124 -2.16 -6.12 10.10
N THR A 125 -1.78 -6.92 9.09
CA THR A 125 -2.70 -7.36 8.04
C THR A 125 -3.79 -8.27 8.59
N LEU A 126 -3.43 -9.24 9.44
CA LEU A 126 -4.40 -10.12 10.11
C LEU A 126 -5.35 -9.32 11.02
N SER A 127 -4.83 -8.31 11.72
CA SER A 127 -5.64 -7.41 12.57
C SER A 127 -6.66 -6.63 11.73
N LEU A 128 -6.24 -6.10 10.57
CA LEU A 128 -7.14 -5.42 9.63
C LEU A 128 -8.24 -6.35 9.09
N GLN A 129 -7.91 -7.61 8.79
CA GLN A 129 -8.90 -8.61 8.35
C GLN A 129 -9.91 -8.95 9.45
N HIS A 130 -9.42 -9.10 10.69
CA HIS A 130 -10.28 -9.32 11.85
C HIS A 130 -11.26 -8.17 12.08
N GLU A 131 -10.78 -6.92 12.09
CA GLU A 131 -11.62 -5.73 12.28
C GLU A 131 -12.66 -5.55 11.16
N ARG A 132 -12.31 -5.88 9.92
CA ARG A 132 -13.28 -5.87 8.79
C ARG A 132 -14.37 -6.91 9.01
N THR A 133 -14.00 -8.10 9.46
CA THR A 133 -14.95 -9.17 9.77
C THR A 133 -15.91 -8.76 10.88
N LEU A 134 -15.40 -8.17 11.97
CA LEU A 134 -16.23 -7.66 13.06
C LEU A 134 -17.20 -6.57 12.60
N ARG A 135 -16.74 -5.58 11.83
CA ARG A 135 -17.59 -4.51 11.29
C ARG A 135 -18.71 -5.07 10.38
N ASN A 136 -18.39 -6.03 9.53
CA ASN A 136 -19.36 -6.66 8.64
C ASN A 136 -20.41 -7.46 9.43
N ALA A 137 -20.02 -8.13 10.51
CA ALA A 137 -20.94 -8.82 11.41
C ALA A 137 -21.86 -7.84 12.14
N SER A 138 -21.31 -6.72 12.65
CA SER A 138 -22.10 -5.66 13.30
C SER A 138 -23.11 -5.02 12.34
N ASN A 139 -22.71 -4.70 11.10
CA ASN A 139 -23.61 -4.10 10.11
C ASN A 139 -24.75 -5.04 9.69
N LYS A 140 -24.49 -6.35 9.60
CA LYS A 140 -25.55 -7.35 9.35
C LYS A 140 -26.58 -7.44 10.49
N SER A 141 -26.19 -7.14 11.74
CA SER A 141 -27.10 -7.15 12.89
C SER A 141 -28.01 -5.91 12.98
N VAL A 142 -27.66 -4.80 12.32
CA VAL A 142 -28.46 -3.56 12.30
C VAL A 142 -29.64 -3.67 11.32
N ASP A 143 -29.49 -4.46 10.25
CA ASP A 143 -30.49 -4.62 9.17
C ASP A 143 -31.60 -5.64 9.51
N GLN A 144 -31.56 -6.26 10.70
CA GLN A 144 -32.53 -7.27 11.15
C GLN A 144 -33.52 -6.76 12.22
N ARG A 145 -33.67 -5.44 12.41
CA ARG A 145 -34.79 -4.93 13.23
C ARG A 145 -36.10 -5.16 12.48
N PRO A 146 -37.13 -5.76 13.10
CA PRO A 146 -38.37 -6.09 12.39
C PRO A 146 -39.04 -4.81 11.87
N ASN A 147 -39.38 -4.84 10.59
CA ASN A 147 -40.19 -3.82 9.94
C ASN A 147 -41.59 -3.85 10.57
N PHE A 148 -41.90 -2.90 11.46
CA PHE A 148 -43.23 -2.78 12.03
C PHE A 148 -44.18 -2.29 10.93
N GLU A 149 -45.00 -3.21 10.41
CA GLU A 149 -46.01 -2.93 9.40
C GLU A 149 -46.91 -1.76 9.84
N ARG A 150 -46.89 -0.67 9.07
CA ARG A 150 -47.92 0.38 9.18
C ARG A 150 -49.19 -0.11 8.50
N LYS A 151 -50.22 -0.43 9.30
CA LYS A 151 -51.58 -0.66 8.80
C LYS A 151 -52.16 0.63 8.18
N PRO A 152 -52.98 0.53 7.11
CA PRO A 152 -53.55 1.70 6.45
C PRO A 152 -54.93 2.09 7.00
N GLY A 153 -55.11 3.41 7.19
CA GLY A 153 -56.37 4.14 7.04
C GLY A 153 -57.34 4.20 8.24
N VAL A 154 -57.69 5.43 8.67
CA VAL A 154 -59.04 6.01 8.87
C VAL A 154 -58.88 7.39 9.59
N PRO A 155 -59.72 8.40 9.29
CA PRO A 155 -59.34 9.82 9.26
C PRO A 155 -59.54 10.57 10.59
N ALA A 156 -58.96 11.77 10.62
CA ALA A 156 -58.93 12.71 11.75
C ALA A 156 -60.33 13.15 12.23
N PRO A 157 -60.54 13.35 13.54
CA PRO A 157 -61.62 14.16 14.06
C PRO A 157 -61.14 15.54 14.54
N GLU A 158 -62.05 16.51 14.35
CA GLU A 158 -61.97 17.93 14.69
C GLU A 158 -61.87 18.24 16.19
N ASP A 159 -61.36 19.44 16.46
CA ASP A 159 -61.26 20.13 17.75
C ASP A 159 -62.57 20.20 18.53
N THR A 160 -62.48 20.03 19.86
CA THR A 160 -63.19 20.88 20.82
C THR A 160 -62.38 21.08 22.09
N ASP A 161 -62.58 22.27 22.64
CA ASP A 161 -61.78 23.02 23.60
C ASP A 161 -61.90 22.62 25.09
N ASN A 162 -60.83 22.98 25.83
CA ASN A 162 -60.78 23.50 27.21
C ASN A 162 -61.14 22.59 28.42
N VAL A 163 -60.21 22.42 29.38
CA VAL A 163 -59.98 23.30 30.55
C VAL A 163 -58.79 22.76 31.39
N ALA A 164 -58.03 23.71 31.93
CA ALA A 164 -56.71 23.60 32.56
C ALA A 164 -56.66 23.06 34.02
N ALA A 165 -55.50 22.51 34.41
CA ALA A 165 -54.72 22.85 35.63
C ALA A 165 -53.50 21.91 35.79
N THR A 166 -52.33 22.29 35.25
CA THR A 166 -51.09 22.72 35.94
C THR A 166 -50.30 21.66 36.73
N SER A 167 -49.13 21.31 36.18
CA SER A 167 -47.85 21.19 36.91
C SER A 167 -46.68 21.42 35.93
N LYS A 168 -45.78 22.33 36.28
CA LYS A 168 -44.89 23.08 35.36
C LYS A 168 -43.45 22.53 35.29
N ASN A 169 -42.87 22.72 34.09
CA ASN A 169 -41.44 22.91 33.73
C ASN A 169 -40.69 21.75 33.04
N LYS A 170 -40.92 21.61 31.71
CA LYS A 170 -39.98 21.08 30.71
C LYS A 170 -39.87 22.08 29.55
N SER A 171 -39.21 23.20 29.77
CA SER A 171 -38.98 24.22 28.72
C SER A 171 -37.57 24.80 28.83
N ILE A 172 -36.54 24.00 28.51
CA ILE A 172 -35.19 24.53 28.22
C ILE A 172 -34.56 23.91 26.94
N ILE A 173 -35.10 22.82 26.38
CA ILE A 173 -34.38 22.10 25.30
C ILE A 173 -34.74 22.59 23.87
N LEU A 174 -35.87 23.27 23.64
CA LEU A 174 -36.25 23.67 22.28
C LEU A 174 -35.68 25.03 21.80
N VAL A 175 -35.25 25.92 22.69
CA VAL A 175 -34.72 27.24 22.29
C VAL A 175 -33.22 27.16 21.94
N ALA A 176 -32.47 26.23 22.53
CA ALA A 176 -31.05 26.02 22.20
C ALA A 176 -30.86 25.42 20.79
N ALA A 177 -31.83 24.63 20.29
CA ALA A 177 -31.76 24.03 18.96
C ALA A 177 -31.96 25.05 17.83
N LEU A 178 -32.81 26.06 18.01
CA LEU A 178 -33.09 27.06 16.99
C LEU A 178 -31.98 28.13 16.87
N VAL A 179 -31.28 28.45 17.97
CA VAL A 179 -30.13 29.38 17.94
C VAL A 179 -28.89 28.74 17.28
N LEU A 180 -28.70 27.42 17.43
CA LEU A 180 -27.63 26.68 16.74
C LEU A 180 -27.86 26.54 15.23
N ILE A 181 -29.11 26.40 14.78
CA ILE A 181 -29.45 26.31 13.35
C ILE A 181 -29.25 27.67 12.64
N ALA A 182 -29.50 28.79 13.32
CA ALA A 182 -29.27 30.13 12.79
C ALA A 182 -27.77 30.53 12.74
N PHE A 183 -26.94 30.05 13.69
CA PHE A 183 -25.49 30.31 13.67
C PHE A 183 -24.76 29.49 12.59
N PHE A 184 -25.23 28.27 12.29
CA PHE A 184 -24.64 27.43 11.23
C PHE A 184 -24.96 27.93 9.82
N SER A 185 -26.09 28.63 9.64
CA SER A 185 -26.48 29.19 8.34
C SER A 185 -25.73 30.49 7.99
N VAL A 186 -25.20 31.23 8.99
CA VAL A 186 -24.34 32.40 8.74
C VAL A 186 -22.87 32.01 8.50
N LEU A 187 -22.37 30.90 9.06
CA LEU A 187 -21.01 30.42 8.79
C LEU A 187 -20.84 29.78 7.40
N LEU A 188 -21.91 29.27 6.80
CA LEU A 188 -21.88 28.70 5.44
C LEU A 188 -21.94 29.76 4.32
N ALA A 189 -22.17 31.03 4.65
CA ALA A 189 -22.25 32.13 3.67
C ALA A 189 -20.90 32.83 3.39
N GLN A 190 -19.78 32.39 4.01
CA GLN A 190 -18.45 33.01 3.82
C GLN A 190 -17.37 32.10 3.22
N SER A 191 -17.68 30.85 2.87
CA SER A 191 -16.77 30.01 2.08
C SER A 191 -17.23 29.94 0.62
N ASN A 192 -16.84 30.93 -0.19
CA ASN A 192 -16.92 30.85 -1.65
C ASN A 192 -15.83 29.90 -2.18
N VAL A 193 -15.99 28.60 -1.90
CA VAL A 193 -15.27 27.54 -2.62
C VAL A 193 -16.34 26.59 -3.14
N THR A 194 -16.78 26.85 -4.37
CA THR A 194 -17.52 25.88 -5.16
C THR A 194 -16.62 24.69 -5.42
N PRO A 195 -16.98 23.46 -5.02
CA PRO A 195 -16.32 22.28 -5.52
C PRO A 195 -16.71 22.16 -6.99
N ASN A 196 -15.75 22.34 -7.89
CA ASN A 196 -15.93 22.04 -9.29
C ASN A 196 -16.18 20.53 -9.43
N LYS A 197 -17.46 20.14 -9.42
CA LYS A 197 -17.92 18.79 -9.72
C LYS A 197 -18.04 18.68 -11.25
N GLU A 198 -16.91 18.61 -11.93
CA GLU A 198 -16.89 17.94 -13.23
C GLU A 198 -16.95 16.44 -12.96
N SER A 199 -18.17 15.94 -12.83
CA SER A 199 -18.43 14.53 -13.08
C SER A 199 -18.15 14.29 -14.57
N ILE A 200 -17.00 13.69 -14.89
CA ILE A 200 -16.79 13.09 -16.20
C ILE A 200 -17.82 11.97 -16.31
N ALA A 201 -18.91 12.26 -17.01
CA ALA A 201 -19.89 11.26 -17.40
C ALA A 201 -19.22 10.34 -18.42
N ILE A 202 -18.62 9.24 -17.94
CA ILE A 202 -18.26 8.14 -18.82
C ILE A 202 -19.58 7.54 -19.30
N LYS A 203 -20.01 7.89 -20.52
CA LYS A 203 -21.05 7.16 -21.22
C LYS A 203 -20.59 5.70 -21.30
N PRO A 204 -21.38 4.72 -20.82
CA PRO A 204 -21.07 3.33 -21.09
C PRO A 204 -21.07 3.17 -22.61
N LYS A 205 -19.92 2.80 -23.16
CA LYS A 205 -19.79 2.40 -24.55
C LYS A 205 -20.45 1.03 -24.66
N SER A 206 -21.77 1.02 -24.80
CA SER A 206 -22.49 -0.14 -25.31
C SER A 206 -21.89 -0.47 -26.67
N ASP A 207 -21.61 -1.74 -26.88
CA ASP A 207 -21.07 -2.33 -28.11
C ASP A 207 -19.54 -2.28 -28.27
N ILE A 208 -18.83 -2.94 -27.35
CA ILE A 208 -17.60 -3.64 -27.71
C ILE A 208 -17.89 -5.13 -27.53
N GLN A 209 -18.07 -5.85 -28.65
CA GLN A 209 -17.94 -7.30 -28.63
C GLN A 209 -16.49 -7.60 -28.22
N ALA A 210 -16.32 -8.29 -27.09
CA ALA A 210 -15.01 -8.68 -26.61
C ALA A 210 -14.38 -9.65 -27.63
N GLU A 211 -13.46 -9.16 -28.45
CA GLU A 211 -12.54 -10.01 -29.18
C GLU A 211 -11.71 -10.82 -28.17
N SER A 212 -11.52 -12.10 -28.46
CA SER A 212 -10.91 -13.05 -27.53
C SER A 212 -9.52 -12.60 -27.10
N ILE A 213 -9.27 -12.67 -25.79
CA ILE A 213 -8.01 -12.30 -25.12
C ILE A 213 -6.78 -13.03 -25.71
N ASP A 214 -6.98 -14.12 -26.44
CA ASP A 214 -5.92 -14.93 -27.02
C ASP A 214 -5.23 -14.33 -28.27
N ASN A 215 -5.73 -13.21 -28.83
CA ASN A 215 -5.14 -12.54 -29.99
C ASN A 215 -4.47 -11.19 -29.67
N TRP A 216 -4.11 -10.96 -28.42
CA TRP A 216 -3.46 -9.71 -28.02
C TRP A 216 -1.98 -9.78 -28.39
N GLU A 217 -1.61 -9.10 -29.48
CA GLU A 217 -0.21 -8.90 -29.87
C GLU A 217 0.40 -7.84 -28.96
N GLU A 218 1.62 -8.08 -28.48
CA GLU A 218 2.35 -7.11 -27.65
C GLU A 218 2.54 -5.83 -28.46
N VAL A 219 1.98 -4.72 -27.96
CA VAL A 219 2.20 -3.40 -28.57
C VAL A 219 3.69 -3.08 -28.48
N PRO A 220 4.36 -2.79 -29.60
CA PRO A 220 5.78 -2.43 -29.58
C PRO A 220 6.03 -1.28 -28.61
N GLU A 221 7.12 -1.38 -27.84
CA GLU A 221 7.48 -0.43 -26.78
C GLU A 221 7.51 1.03 -27.28
N VAL A 222 7.81 1.23 -28.57
CA VAL A 222 7.85 2.53 -29.25
C VAL A 222 6.47 3.16 -29.40
N GLU A 223 5.44 2.36 -29.66
CA GLU A 223 4.05 2.82 -29.80
C GLU A 223 3.45 3.17 -28.43
N ILE A 224 3.84 2.40 -27.39
CA ILE A 224 3.54 2.72 -25.99
C ILE A 224 4.19 4.06 -25.58
N GLN A 225 5.43 4.34 -26.01
CA GLN A 225 6.10 5.61 -25.70
C GLN A 225 5.44 6.82 -26.38
N LEU A 226 4.93 6.65 -27.60
CA LEU A 226 4.26 7.73 -28.34
C LEU A 226 2.88 8.08 -27.75
N GLU A 227 2.11 7.10 -27.26
CA GLU A 227 0.80 7.36 -26.65
C GLU A 227 0.89 7.79 -25.17
N LEU A 228 1.88 7.29 -24.41
CA LEU A 228 2.07 7.63 -22.98
C LEU A 228 2.87 8.91 -22.74
N GLY A 229 3.38 9.57 -23.78
CA GLY A 229 4.06 10.87 -23.68
C GLY A 229 3.23 11.98 -23.03
N GLY A 230 1.91 11.78 -22.84
CA GLY A 230 1.01 12.71 -22.16
C GLY A 230 0.66 12.42 -20.71
N PHE A 231 1.04 11.26 -20.13
CA PHE A 231 0.56 10.86 -18.78
C PHE A 231 1.61 10.11 -17.94
N HIS A 232 2.87 10.53 -17.94
CA HIS A 232 3.72 10.28 -16.78
C HIS A 232 3.29 11.22 -15.65
N SER A 233 2.43 10.75 -14.75
CA SER A 233 2.35 11.36 -13.42
C SER A 233 3.70 11.08 -12.74
N GLU A 234 4.66 11.99 -12.93
CA GLU A 234 5.89 11.98 -12.12
C GLU A 234 5.44 11.93 -10.66
N LYS A 235 5.78 10.83 -9.96
CA LYS A 235 5.52 10.71 -8.53
C LYS A 235 6.08 11.96 -7.86
N PRO A 236 5.29 12.64 -6.99
CA PRO A 236 5.74 13.87 -6.37
C PRO A 236 7.08 13.64 -5.66
N PRO A 237 8.02 14.60 -5.72
CA PRO A 237 9.26 14.50 -4.99
C PRO A 237 9.01 14.30 -3.49
N ILE A 238 9.82 13.46 -2.87
CA ILE A 238 9.82 13.27 -1.42
C ILE A 238 10.95 14.07 -0.78
N THR A 239 10.85 14.32 0.51
CA THR A 239 11.97 14.86 1.29
C THR A 239 13.02 13.78 1.56
N THR A 240 14.26 14.20 1.77
CA THR A 240 15.36 13.37 2.32
C THR A 240 14.98 12.64 3.63
N SER A 241 14.13 13.24 4.46
CA SER A 241 13.66 12.64 5.72
C SER A 241 12.69 11.48 5.51
N GLU A 242 11.94 11.50 4.40
CA GLU A 242 11.00 10.46 4.01
C GLU A 242 11.68 9.28 3.29
N ALA A 243 12.91 9.46 2.80
CA ALA A 243 13.66 8.46 2.05
C ALA A 243 13.69 7.08 2.74
N ARG A 244 13.73 7.04 4.08
CA ARG A 244 13.74 5.80 4.88
C ARG A 244 12.52 4.90 4.65
N TYR A 245 11.39 5.46 4.25
CA TYR A 245 10.16 4.72 3.98
C TYR A 245 10.04 4.25 2.51
N HIS A 246 11.04 4.59 1.69
CA HIS A 246 11.03 4.39 0.24
C HIS A 246 12.27 3.64 -0.26
N VAL A 247 12.98 2.94 0.63
CA VAL A 247 14.12 2.07 0.28
C VAL A 247 13.66 0.99 -0.72
N GLY A 248 14.48 0.76 -1.76
CA GLY A 248 14.21 -0.14 -2.88
C GLY A 248 13.30 0.45 -3.97
N SER A 249 12.96 1.75 -3.91
CA SER A 249 12.12 2.40 -4.93
C SER A 249 12.82 3.57 -5.63
N GLN A 250 12.50 3.75 -6.91
CA GLN A 250 12.86 4.95 -7.69
C GLN A 250 12.04 6.15 -7.22
N ARG A 251 12.72 7.18 -6.69
CA ARG A 251 12.10 8.44 -6.24
C ARG A 251 12.97 9.64 -6.58
N THR A 252 12.33 10.79 -6.73
CA THR A 252 13.01 12.09 -6.65
C THR A 252 13.03 12.51 -5.18
N THR A 253 14.23 12.61 -4.59
CA THR A 253 14.43 12.97 -3.19
C THR A 253 15.08 14.35 -3.11
N CYS A 254 14.41 15.32 -2.50
CA CYS A 254 14.86 16.70 -2.41
C CYS A 254 15.22 17.10 -0.98
N GLY A 255 16.30 17.85 -0.82
CA GLY A 255 16.74 18.42 0.46
C GLY A 255 17.81 19.48 0.26
N VAL A 256 18.26 20.11 1.35
CA VAL A 256 19.34 21.11 1.27
C VAL A 256 20.68 20.40 1.27
N LEU A 257 21.52 20.65 0.26
CA LEU A 257 22.88 20.10 0.24
C LEU A 257 23.76 20.84 1.26
N ILE A 258 24.18 20.18 2.34
CA ILE A 258 24.92 20.83 3.43
C ILE A 258 26.43 20.57 3.34
N GLN A 259 26.84 19.44 2.78
CA GLN A 259 28.26 19.09 2.71
C GLN A 259 28.56 18.23 1.49
N VAL A 260 29.58 18.63 0.73
CA VAL A 260 30.23 17.79 -0.29
C VAL A 260 31.55 17.30 0.28
N SER A 261 31.77 15.99 0.30
CA SER A 261 33.01 15.41 0.86
C SER A 261 33.52 14.28 -0.01
N ASN A 262 34.79 14.35 -0.41
CA ASN A 262 35.44 13.26 -1.13
C ASN A 262 35.81 12.12 -0.17
N PHE A 263 35.79 10.90 -0.67
CA PHE A 263 36.34 9.71 -0.02
C PHE A 263 37.22 8.97 -1.04
N SER A 264 37.84 7.86 -0.62
CA SER A 264 38.86 7.17 -1.43
C SER A 264 38.40 6.63 -2.79
N LYS A 265 37.09 6.57 -3.06
CA LYS A 265 36.54 6.05 -4.32
C LYS A 265 35.43 6.93 -4.91
N GLY A 266 35.23 8.14 -4.41
CA GLY A 266 34.12 8.98 -4.87
C GLY A 266 33.85 10.22 -4.04
N THR A 267 32.64 10.75 -4.20
CA THR A 267 32.16 11.97 -3.57
C THR A 267 30.81 11.73 -2.91
N TYR A 268 30.66 12.16 -1.66
CA TYR A 268 29.39 12.21 -0.95
C TYR A 268 28.77 13.60 -1.05
N LEU A 269 27.45 13.62 -1.27
CA LEU A 269 26.57 14.78 -1.19
C LEU A 269 25.66 14.58 0.03
N ASN A 270 25.97 15.21 1.16
CA ASN A 270 25.24 15.04 2.42
C ASN A 270 24.16 16.12 2.57
N PHE A 271 22.92 15.68 2.77
CA PHE A 271 21.76 16.56 2.82
C PHE A 271 21.28 16.83 4.27
N ASP A 272 20.77 18.05 4.47
CA ASP A 272 20.12 18.65 5.66
C ASP A 272 20.94 18.69 6.96
N GLN A 273 21.92 17.80 7.12
CA GLN A 273 22.91 17.81 8.19
C GLN A 273 24.26 17.36 7.63
N PRO A 274 25.40 17.78 8.20
CA PRO A 274 26.70 17.24 7.84
C PRO A 274 26.87 15.80 8.36
N PHE A 275 27.87 15.09 7.83
CA PHE A 275 28.33 13.83 8.42
C PHE A 275 28.79 14.04 9.88
N PRO A 276 28.50 13.13 10.83
CA PRO A 276 27.82 11.84 10.67
C PRO A 276 26.29 11.90 10.77
N LYS A 277 25.70 13.07 11.01
CA LYS A 277 24.28 13.22 11.36
C LYS A 277 23.32 13.23 10.17
N THR A 278 23.84 13.39 8.94
CA THR A 278 23.04 13.20 7.72
C THR A 278 22.34 11.83 7.72
N ARG A 279 21.09 11.83 7.28
CA ARG A 279 20.27 10.61 7.10
C ARG A 279 20.10 10.22 5.63
N PHE A 280 20.41 11.13 4.70
CA PHE A 280 20.37 10.89 3.26
C PHE A 280 21.62 11.44 2.57
N THR A 281 22.25 10.59 1.75
CA THR A 281 23.48 10.95 1.03
C THR A 281 23.38 10.57 -0.46
N GLY A 282 23.66 11.53 -1.35
CA GLY A 282 23.95 11.22 -2.76
C GLY A 282 25.40 10.74 -2.90
N VAL A 283 25.64 9.72 -3.73
CA VAL A 283 26.98 9.15 -3.93
C VAL A 283 27.33 9.20 -5.41
N ILE A 284 28.46 9.82 -5.74
CA ILE A 284 29.05 9.78 -7.09
C ILE A 284 30.36 9.00 -6.98
N TRP A 285 30.47 7.85 -7.63
CA TRP A 285 31.72 7.09 -7.67
C TRP A 285 32.73 7.74 -8.62
N ASP A 286 34.02 7.54 -8.39
CA ASP A 286 35.07 8.06 -9.27
C ASP A 286 34.91 7.59 -10.72
N SER A 287 34.42 6.36 -10.93
CA SER A 287 34.10 5.80 -12.25
C SER A 287 33.02 6.56 -13.01
N ASP A 288 32.15 7.29 -12.30
CA ASP A 288 30.98 7.96 -12.86
C ASP A 288 31.19 9.48 -12.99
N LYS A 289 32.29 10.03 -12.45
CA LYS A 289 32.54 11.48 -12.40
C LYS A 289 32.55 12.14 -13.78
N GLU A 290 33.16 11.50 -14.77
CA GLU A 290 33.20 12.02 -16.14
C GLU A 290 31.81 12.02 -16.78
N THR A 291 31.02 10.96 -16.55
CA THR A 291 29.66 10.83 -17.09
C THR A 291 28.70 11.84 -16.46
N VAL A 292 28.78 12.06 -15.15
CA VAL A 292 27.94 13.05 -14.45
C VAL A 292 28.28 14.48 -14.88
N SER A 293 29.48 14.72 -15.43
CA SER A 293 29.92 16.02 -15.97
C SER A 293 29.78 17.19 -14.97
N LEU A 294 29.87 16.89 -13.68
CA LEU A 294 29.88 17.87 -12.59
C LEU A 294 31.21 17.79 -11.85
N SER A 295 32.04 18.82 -12.02
CA SER A 295 33.29 18.94 -11.27
C SER A 295 33.01 19.13 -9.77
N HIS A 296 34.00 18.81 -8.94
CA HIS A 296 33.89 19.03 -7.49
C HIS A 296 33.59 20.50 -7.15
N SER A 297 34.15 21.46 -7.88
CA SER A 297 33.83 22.89 -7.69
C SER A 297 32.38 23.21 -8.03
N SER A 298 31.82 22.60 -9.08
CA SER A 298 30.39 22.77 -9.42
C SER A 298 29.49 22.22 -8.32
N LEU A 299 29.83 21.08 -7.73
CA LEU A 299 29.10 20.51 -6.60
C LEU A 299 29.19 21.40 -5.34
N MET A 300 30.37 21.99 -5.07
CA MET A 300 30.55 22.92 -3.96
C MET A 300 29.67 24.18 -4.09
N ASN A 301 29.41 24.66 -5.31
CA ASN A 301 28.52 25.80 -5.56
C ASN A 301 27.03 25.49 -5.28
N LEU A 302 26.67 24.22 -5.09
CA LEU A 302 25.33 23.79 -4.72
C LEU A 302 25.12 23.70 -3.20
N VAL A 303 26.19 23.85 -2.40
CA VAL A 303 26.08 23.82 -0.94
C VAL A 303 25.20 24.99 -0.47
N GLY A 304 24.24 24.69 0.40
CA GLY A 304 23.20 25.60 0.88
C GLY A 304 21.96 25.69 -0.01
N LYS A 305 21.97 25.08 -1.21
CA LYS A 305 20.82 25.04 -2.11
C LYS A 305 19.98 23.79 -1.91
N THR A 306 18.70 23.89 -2.24
CA THR A 306 17.85 22.71 -2.42
C THR A 306 18.24 21.99 -3.70
N VAL A 307 18.64 20.73 -3.56
CA VAL A 307 19.03 19.85 -4.66
C VAL A 307 18.15 18.60 -4.59
N CYS A 308 17.69 18.14 -5.74
CA CYS A 308 16.90 16.93 -5.88
C CYS A 308 17.73 15.84 -6.57
N VAL A 309 17.71 14.64 -5.99
CA VAL A 309 18.37 13.45 -6.53
C VAL A 309 17.30 12.46 -6.99
N ASN A 310 17.32 12.09 -8.26
CA ASN A 310 16.48 11.04 -8.82
C ASN A 310 17.26 9.72 -8.88
N GLY A 311 16.69 8.66 -8.31
CA GLY A 311 17.25 7.33 -8.40
C GLY A 311 16.71 6.39 -7.34
N GLU A 312 17.34 5.23 -7.23
CA GLU A 312 16.94 4.21 -6.28
C GLU A 312 17.44 4.61 -4.91
N ILE A 313 16.56 4.52 -3.90
CA ILE A 313 16.96 4.72 -2.51
C ILE A 313 17.44 3.38 -1.97
N SER A 314 18.70 3.31 -1.58
CA SER A 314 19.30 2.14 -0.93
C SER A 314 19.72 2.49 0.50
N THR A 315 20.11 1.49 1.29
CA THR A 315 20.66 1.70 2.64
C THR A 315 22.10 1.23 2.70
N TYR A 316 22.98 2.08 3.25
CA TYR A 316 24.38 1.77 3.51
C TYR A 316 24.77 2.29 4.90
N ASN A 317 25.34 1.43 5.76
CA ASN A 317 25.69 1.77 7.14
C ASN A 317 24.55 2.48 7.90
N ASN A 318 23.33 1.96 7.80
CA ASN A 318 22.11 2.52 8.40
C ASN A 318 21.74 3.95 7.94
N ARG A 319 22.23 4.39 6.78
CA ARG A 319 21.89 5.66 6.14
C ARG A 319 21.28 5.42 4.76
N GLN A 320 20.26 6.20 4.40
CA GLN A 320 19.71 6.16 3.06
C GLN A 320 20.66 6.83 2.07
N GLN A 321 20.78 6.26 0.87
CA GLN A 321 21.60 6.83 -0.18
C GLN A 321 21.05 6.57 -1.57
N THR A 322 21.43 7.43 -2.51
CA THR A 322 21.18 7.23 -3.94
C THR A 322 22.48 7.37 -4.70
N ILE A 323 22.77 6.41 -5.57
CA ILE A 323 23.94 6.44 -6.45
C ILE A 323 23.60 7.27 -7.70
N ILE A 324 24.47 8.23 -8.02
CA ILE A 324 24.33 9.17 -9.12
C ILE A 324 25.38 8.82 -10.17
N THR A 325 24.91 8.30 -11.30
CA THR A 325 25.73 7.87 -12.44
C THR A 325 25.53 8.74 -13.67
N GLN A 326 24.43 9.51 -13.73
CA GLN A 326 24.07 10.34 -14.88
C GLN A 326 23.76 11.79 -14.47
N PRO A 327 24.00 12.79 -15.36
CA PRO A 327 23.73 14.19 -15.06
C PRO A 327 22.27 14.49 -14.73
N ASN A 328 21.34 13.82 -15.42
CA ASN A 328 19.89 14.03 -15.28
C ASN A 328 19.31 13.57 -13.93
N GLN A 329 20.10 12.85 -13.12
CA GLN A 329 19.70 12.45 -11.78
C GLN A 329 19.81 13.60 -10.78
N LEU A 330 20.52 14.68 -11.10
CA LEU A 330 20.61 15.87 -10.25
C LEU A 330 19.79 17.01 -10.85
N LYS A 331 18.84 17.54 -10.07
CA LYS A 331 18.08 18.75 -10.41
C LYS A 331 18.32 19.80 -9.35
N PHE A 332 18.65 21.01 -9.76
CA PHE A 332 18.92 22.15 -8.89
C PHE A 332 18.61 23.45 -9.64
N ASN A 333 18.09 24.45 -8.91
CA ASN A 333 17.77 25.78 -9.46
C ASN A 333 18.87 26.80 -9.15
#